data_AF-A0A260M6A7-F1
#
_entry.id   AF-A0A260M6A7-F1
#
_cell.length_a   1.000
_cell.length_b   1.000
_cell.length_c   1.000
_cell.angle_alpha   90.00
_cell.angle_beta   90.00
_cell.angle_gamma   90.00
#
_symmetry.space_group_name_H-M   'P 1'
#
loop_
_entity.id
_entity.type
_entity.pdbx_description
1 polymer ?
#
loop_
_entity_poly.entity_id
_entity_poly.type
_entity_poly.pdbx_seq_one_letter_code
_entity_poly.pdbx_strand_id
1 'polypeptide(L)' 'MTAANATDFGLPDAIGRALSQRAPIEQAKGMLMATHRISADAAFALLVDRSQDSNRKLRDIAQELVDMASTAR' A
#
# COMPACT_ATOMS: atom_id res chain seq x y z
N MET A 1 -14.85 41.94 23.33
CA MET A 1 -13.53 41.64 22.74
C MET A 1 -13.03 40.36 23.38
N THR A 2 -12.65 39.38 22.54
CA THR A 2 -12.02 38.06 22.81
C THR A 2 -12.83 36.96 23.55
N ALA A 3 -13.39 36.03 22.79
CA ALA A 3 -13.23 34.57 22.97
C ALA A 3 -14.09 33.81 21.94
N ALA A 4 -13.47 33.00 21.07
CA ALA A 4 -14.01 31.74 20.54
C ALA A 4 -12.99 31.10 19.59
N ASN A 5 -12.19 30.18 20.12
CA ASN A 5 -11.49 29.16 19.36
C ASN A 5 -12.54 28.15 18.87
N ALA A 6 -12.80 28.09 17.57
CA ALA A 6 -13.57 27.01 16.95
C ALA A 6 -13.34 27.02 15.44
N THR A 7 -12.49 26.13 14.93
CA THR A 7 -12.91 24.95 14.16
C THR A 7 -11.67 24.24 13.60
N ASP A 8 -11.39 23.09 14.20
CA ASP A 8 -10.58 22.02 13.67
C ASP A 8 -11.09 21.65 12.26
N PHE A 9 -10.34 22.01 11.22
CA PHE A 9 -10.57 21.52 9.85
C PHE A 9 -9.94 20.12 9.70
N GLY A 10 -10.25 19.22 10.64
CA GLY A 10 -9.77 17.85 10.60
C GLY A 10 -10.64 16.99 9.69
N LEU A 11 -10.53 17.09 8.36
CA LEU A 11 -10.89 15.98 7.45
C LEU A 11 -10.45 16.07 5.96
N PRO A 12 -9.15 16.28 5.64
CA PRO A 12 -8.60 15.76 4.37
C PRO A 12 -7.78 14.47 4.56
N ASP A 13 -7.03 14.37 5.66
CA ASP A 13 -6.01 13.34 5.86
C ASP A 13 -6.58 11.95 6.18
N ALA A 14 -7.74 11.88 6.82
CA ALA A 14 -8.35 10.62 7.23
C ALA A 14 -8.88 9.81 6.03
N ILE A 15 -9.46 10.49 5.03
CA ILE A 15 -9.98 9.85 3.82
C ILE A 15 -8.81 9.44 2.90
N GLY A 16 -7.76 10.27 2.80
CA GLY A 16 -6.52 9.93 2.10
C GLY A 16 -5.80 8.71 2.68
N ARG A 17 -5.71 8.61 4.01
CA ARG A 17 -5.15 7.43 4.71
C ARG A 17 -6.01 6.18 4.52
N ALA A 18 -7.34 6.30 4.60
CA ALA A 18 -8.24 5.15 4.47
C ALA A 18 -8.26 4.54 3.05
N LEU A 19 -8.07 5.36 2.01
CA LEU A 19 -7.92 4.88 0.63
C LEU A 19 -6.56 4.20 0.39
N SER A 20 -5.51 4.66 1.07
CA SER A 20 -4.14 4.12 0.98
C SER A 20 -3.98 2.74 1.62
N GLN A 21 -4.87 2.36 2.56
CA GLN A 21 -4.82 1.07 3.28
C GLN A 21 -5.61 -0.07 2.62
N ARG A 22 -6.18 0.13 1.42
CA ARG A 22 -6.86 -0.94 0.67
C ARG A 22 -5.82 -1.98 0.22
N ALA A 23 -5.66 -2.99 1.06
CA ALA A 23 -4.90 -4.24 0.93
C ALA A 23 -3.57 -4.11 0.16
N PRO A 24 -2.41 -3.95 0.83
CA PRO A 24 -1.09 -3.79 0.18
C PRO A 24 -0.77 -4.88 -0.87
N ILE A 25 -1.39 -6.05 -0.75
CA ILE A 25 -1.30 -7.15 -1.72
C ILE A 25 -1.80 -6.75 -3.11
N GLU A 26 -2.95 -6.08 -3.21
CA GLU A 26 -3.52 -5.68 -4.51
C GLU A 26 -2.71 -4.54 -5.14
N GLN A 27 -2.19 -3.63 -4.32
CA GLN A 27 -1.30 -2.57 -4.78
C GLN A 27 0.03 -3.15 -5.28
N ALA A 28 0.65 -4.04 -4.51
CA ALA A 28 1.87 -4.73 -4.89
C ALA A 28 1.67 -5.56 -6.17
N LYS A 29 0.55 -6.27 -6.31
CA LYS A 29 0.17 -6.95 -7.56
C LYS A 29 0.11 -5.98 -8.73
N GLY A 30 -0.58 -4.84 -8.58
CA GLY A 30 -0.66 -3.81 -9.62
C GLY A 30 0.71 -3.27 -10.03
N MET A 31 1.60 -3.03 -9.07
CA MET A 31 2.98 -2.60 -9.32
C MET A 31 3.78 -3.66 -10.08
N LEU A 32 3.68 -4.93 -9.68
CA LEU A 32 4.35 -6.04 -10.35
C LEU A 32 3.81 -6.27 -11.77
N MET A 33 2.50 -6.17 -11.97
CA MET A 33 1.88 -6.23 -13.30
C MET A 33 2.40 -5.11 -14.20
N ALA A 34 2.46 -3.88 -13.69
CA ALA A 34 2.94 -2.73 -14.46
C ALA A 34 4.43 -2.85 -14.81
N THR A 35 5.25 -3.32 -13.86
CA THR A 35 6.71 -3.40 -13.99
C THR A 35 7.15 -4.59 -14.84
N HIS A 36 6.58 -5.78 -14.60
CA HIS A 36 6.98 -7.02 -15.25
C HIS A 36 6.10 -7.40 -16.46
N ARG A 37 5.03 -6.64 -16.74
CA ARG A 37 4.07 -6.93 -17.83
C ARG A 37 3.46 -8.33 -17.76
N ILE A 38 3.12 -8.74 -16.54
CA ILE A 38 2.52 -10.04 -16.23
C ILE A 38 1.05 -9.93 -15.82
N SER A 39 0.35 -11.06 -15.81
CA SER A 39 -1.03 -11.13 -15.30
C SER A 39 -1.10 -10.94 -13.79
N ALA A 40 -2.29 -10.62 -13.27
CA ALA A 40 -2.53 -10.49 -11.83
C ALA A 40 -2.28 -11.80 -11.06
N ASP A 41 -2.54 -12.94 -11.71
CA ASP A 41 -2.32 -14.27 -11.14
C ASP A 41 -0.82 -14.57 -10.99
N ALA A 42 -0.04 -14.30 -12.06
CA ALA A 42 1.41 -14.42 -12.02
C ALA A 42 2.04 -13.46 -11.01
N ALA A 43 1.54 -12.23 -10.91
CA ALA A 43 2.01 -11.27 -9.90
C ALA A 43 1.74 -11.75 -8.47
N PHE A 44 0.57 -12.36 -8.22
CA PHE A 44 0.26 -12.95 -6.92
C PHE A 44 1.14 -14.16 -6.62
N ALA A 45 1.36 -15.04 -7.61
CA ALA A 45 2.26 -16.18 -7.47
C ALA A 45 3.68 -15.76 -7.08
N LEU A 46 4.21 -14.67 -7.66
CA LEU A 46 5.51 -14.12 -7.26
C LEU A 46 5.54 -13.64 -5.80
N LEU A 47 4.46 -13.02 -5.30
CA LEU A 47 4.36 -12.63 -3.89
C LEU A 47 4.31 -13.86 -2.96
N VAL A 48 3.64 -14.93 -3.40
CA VAL A 48 3.59 -16.22 -2.66
C VAL A 48 4.96 -16.87 -2.62
N ASP A 49 5.64 -16.97 -3.77
CA ASP A 49 6.99 -17.52 -3.88
C ASP A 49 7.96 -16.80 -2.93
N ARG A 50 7.94 -15.46 -2.98
CA ARG A 50 8.74 -14.62 -2.08
C ARG A 50 8.39 -14.81 -0.60
N SER A 51 7.12 -15.04 -0.29
CA SER A 51 6.62 -15.32 1.06
C SER A 51 7.13 -16.64 1.60
N GLN A 52 7.12 -17.70 0.78
CA GLN A 52 7.64 -19.01 1.14
C GLN A 52 9.15 -18.96 1.32
N ASP A 53 9.87 -18.38 0.36
CA ASP A 53 11.33 -18.28 0.39
C ASP A 53 11.86 -17.54 1.61
N SER A 54 11.14 -16.50 2.05
CA SER A 54 11.55 -15.69 3.19
C SER A 54 10.89 -16.12 4.51
N ASN A 55 9.97 -17.09 4.50
CA ASN A 55 9.13 -17.47 5.62
C ASN A 55 8.47 -16.24 6.33
N ARG A 56 8.09 -15.24 5.55
CA ARG A 56 7.43 -14.01 6.01
C ARG A 56 6.00 -13.97 5.52
N LYS A 57 5.12 -13.28 6.26
CA LYS A 57 3.73 -13.12 5.84
C LYS A 57 3.68 -12.36 4.52
N LEU A 58 2.91 -12.89 3.57
CA LEU A 58 2.71 -12.30 2.24
C LEU A 58 2.28 -10.82 2.30
N ARG A 59 1.45 -10.47 3.29
CA ARG A 59 1.02 -9.08 3.54
C ARG A 59 2.20 -8.15 3.87
N ASP A 60 3.17 -8.62 4.64
CA ASP A 60 4.31 -7.81 5.07
C ASP A 60 5.25 -7.54 3.89
N ILE A 61 5.42 -8.54 3.02
CA ILE A 61 6.19 -8.41 1.77
C ILE A 61 5.51 -7.43 0.82
N ALA A 62 4.19 -7.53 0.68
CA ALA A 62 3.43 -6.62 -0.16
C ALA A 62 3.50 -5.18 0.37
N GLN A 63 3.44 -4.99 1.69
CA GLN A 63 3.57 -3.68 2.32
C GLN A 63 4.95 -3.08 2.05
N GLU A 64 6.01 -3.86 2.23
CA GLU A 64 7.39 -3.42 1.96
C GLU A 64 7.56 -2.98 0.49
N LEU A 65 6.98 -3.72 -0.46
CA LEU A 65 7.04 -3.37 -1.88
C LEU A 65 6.35 -2.04 -2.18
N VAL A 66 5.18 -1.80 -1.57
CA VAL A 66 4.45 -0.54 -1.69
C VAL A 66 5.23 0.62 -1.05
N ASP A 67 5.79 0.40 0.14
CA ASP A 67 6.55 1.41 0.88
C ASP A 67 7.80 1.83 0.10
N MET A 68 8.52 0.86 -0.49
CA MET A 68 9.67 1.13 -1.37
C MET A 68 9.28 1.98 -2.58
N ALA A 69 8.18 1.64 -3.27
CA ALA A 69 7.70 2.38 -4.43
C ALA A 69 7.22 3.80 -4.08
N SER A 70 6.68 4.00 -2.88
CA SER A 70 6.24 5.31 -2.40
C SER A 70 7.40 6.23 -1.96
N THR A 71 8.51 5.64 -1.50
CA THR A 71 9.71 6.37 -1.05
C THR A 71 10.62 6.75 -2.23
N ALA A 72 10.59 5.99 -3.32
CA ALA A 72 11.44 6.23 -4.50
C ALA A 72 10.97 7.41 -5.39
N ARG A 73 9.99 8.21 -4.95
CA ARG A 73 9.38 9.31 -5.70
C ARG A 73 9.64 10.66 -5.04
#